data_AF-A0A1H4DU79-F1
#
_entry.id   AF-A0A1H4DU79-F1
#
_cell.length_a   1.000
_cell.length_b   1.000
_cell.length_c   1.000
_cell.angle_alpha   90.00
_cell.angle_beta   90.00
_cell.angle_gamma   90.00
#
_symmetry.space_group_name_H-M   'P 1'
#
loop_
_entity.id
_entity.type
_entity.pdbx_description
1 polymer ?
#
loop_
_entity_poly.entity_id
_entity_poly.type
_entity_poly.pdbx_seq_one_letter_code
_entity_poly.pdbx_strand_id
1 'polypeptide(L)'
;MSHANAPLTPEGLRRLAILIVDEGWPIRRAAQRLQVSPSTAQKWAARYRAGLPLTDRSSRPRTSPNRLPKKREHRILSLRFNRRWGPHRISYHLGIPRSTVGRVLQRYRMPRLDHIDQATGLPI
;
A
#
# COMPACT_ATOMS: atom_id res chain seq x y z
N MET A 1 11.84 10.86 -0.54
CA MET A 1 10.65 11.05 -1.41
C MET A 1 11.17 11.42 -2.79
N SER A 2 10.68 10.79 -3.86
CA SER A 2 11.01 11.19 -5.23
C SER A 2 10.36 12.54 -5.55
N HIS A 3 11.11 13.42 -6.23
CA HIS A 3 10.60 14.73 -6.64
C HIS A 3 9.41 14.58 -7.60
N ALA A 4 8.40 15.45 -7.53
CA ALA A 4 7.17 15.35 -8.32
C ALA A 4 7.42 15.26 -9.84
N ASN A 5 8.50 15.91 -10.32
CA ASN A 5 8.91 15.91 -11.73
C ASN A 5 9.89 14.78 -12.11
N ALA A 6 10.17 13.81 -11.23
CA ALA A 6 11.08 12.72 -11.57
C ALA A 6 10.48 11.83 -12.68
N PRO A 7 11.30 11.22 -13.55
CA PRO A 7 10.79 10.54 -14.76
C PRO A 7 9.77 9.41 -14.53
N LEU A 8 9.84 8.72 -13.39
CA LEU A 8 8.95 7.62 -13.01
C LEU A 8 7.82 8.04 -12.05
N THR A 9 7.51 9.33 -11.97
CA THR A 9 6.27 9.80 -11.34
C THR A 9 5.14 9.86 -12.37
N PRO A 10 3.85 9.91 -11.94
CA PRO A 10 2.73 10.07 -12.86
C PRO A 10 2.90 11.27 -13.80
N GLU A 11 3.43 12.39 -13.28
CA GLU A 11 3.68 13.60 -14.06
C GLU A 11 4.86 13.44 -15.04
N GLY A 12 5.97 12.81 -14.63
CA GLY A 12 7.08 12.50 -15.52
C GLY A 12 6.66 11.57 -16.67
N LEU A 13 5.83 10.57 -16.36
CA LEU A 13 5.27 9.63 -17.34
C LEU A 13 4.25 10.29 -18.28
N ARG A 14 3.47 11.25 -17.78
CA ARG A 14 2.57 12.06 -18.61
C ARG A 14 3.36 12.87 -19.64
N ARG A 15 4.42 13.57 -19.22
CA ARG A 15 5.30 14.32 -20.13
C ARG A 15 5.94 13.41 -21.17
N LEU A 16 6.43 12.24 -20.76
CA LEU A 16 6.96 11.23 -21.69
C LEU A 16 5.96 10.85 -22.77
N ALA A 17 4.70 10.63 -22.37
CA ALA A 17 3.65 10.22 -23.28
C ALA A 17 3.23 11.35 -24.23
N ILE A 18 3.09 12.59 -23.76
CA ILE A 18 2.79 13.77 -24.58
C ILE A 18 3.86 13.96 -25.65
N LEU A 19 5.16 13.89 -25.29
CA LEU A 19 6.26 14.01 -26.25
C LEU A 19 6.14 13.00 -27.39
N ILE A 20 5.77 11.75 -27.08
CA ILE A 20 5.71 10.66 -28.07
C ILE A 20 4.41 10.69 -28.89
N VAL A 21 3.28 10.97 -28.24
CA VAL A 21 1.95 10.79 -28.84
C VAL A 21 1.44 12.09 -29.46
N ASP A 22 1.60 13.21 -28.76
CA ASP A 22 1.03 14.50 -29.16
C ASP A 22 2.06 15.32 -29.97
N GLU A 23 3.34 15.29 -29.57
CA GLU A 23 4.42 16.01 -30.27
C GLU A 23 5.17 15.15 -31.31
N GLY A 24 4.84 13.86 -31.43
CA GLY A 24 5.41 12.97 -32.45
C GLY A 24 6.90 12.63 -32.29
N TRP A 25 7.49 12.79 -31.10
CA TRP A 25 8.90 12.46 -30.88
C TRP A 25 9.17 10.96 -31.06
N PRO A 26 10.32 10.58 -31.65
CA PRO A 26 10.72 9.18 -31.70
C PRO A 26 10.97 8.64 -30.28
N ILE A 27 10.50 7.42 -30.01
CA ILE A 27 10.52 6.79 -28.68
C ILE A 27 11.91 6.83 -28.03
N ARG A 28 12.97 6.55 -28.80
CA ARG A 28 14.35 6.56 -28.29
C ARG A 28 14.79 7.94 -27.80
N ARG A 29 14.40 9.01 -28.51
CA ARG A 29 14.73 10.40 -28.14
C ARG A 29 14.01 10.80 -26.85
N ALA A 30 12.72 10.50 -26.76
CA ALA A 30 11.93 10.77 -25.56
C ALA A 30 12.46 9.97 -24.34
N ALA A 31 12.80 8.70 -24.55
CA ALA A 31 13.38 7.83 -23.53
C ALA A 31 14.73 8.36 -23.01
N GLN A 32 15.62 8.81 -23.90
CA GLN A 32 16.90 9.42 -23.54
C GLN A 32 16.71 10.71 -22.74
N ARG A 33 15.78 11.59 -23.16
CA ARG A 33 15.50 12.87 -22.50
C ARG A 33 15.00 12.73 -21.06
N LEU A 34 14.29 11.64 -20.79
CA LEU A 34 13.71 11.32 -19.48
C LEU A 34 14.49 10.20 -18.75
N GLN A 35 15.64 9.78 -19.28
CA GLN A 35 16.51 8.76 -18.66
C GLN A 35 15.77 7.45 -18.30
N VAL A 36 14.89 6.99 -19.19
CA VAL A 36 14.18 5.71 -19.08
C VAL A 36 14.54 4.78 -20.23
N SER A 37 14.29 3.48 -20.07
CA SER A 37 14.49 2.54 -21.18
C SER A 37 13.48 2.80 -22.32
N PRO A 38 13.85 2.53 -23.59
CA PRO A 38 12.90 2.63 -24.72
C PRO A 38 11.67 1.75 -24.55
N SER A 39 11.82 0.56 -23.93
CA SER A 39 10.70 -0.34 -23.62
C SER A 39 9.72 0.26 -22.62
N THR A 40 10.22 0.99 -21.61
CA THR A 40 9.40 1.70 -20.64
C THR A 40 8.64 2.84 -21.32
N ALA A 41 9.32 3.63 -22.16
CA ALA A 41 8.69 4.70 -22.93
C ALA A 41 7.59 4.18 -23.88
N GLN A 42 7.85 3.08 -24.60
CA GLN A 42 6.86 2.44 -25.45
C GLN A 42 5.63 1.97 -24.66
N LYS A 43 5.83 1.32 -23.52
CA LYS A 43 4.75 0.85 -22.64
C LYS A 43 3.85 2.01 -22.18
N TRP A 44 4.44 3.13 -21.76
CA TRP A 44 3.67 4.27 -21.27
C TRP A 44 2.98 5.05 -22.38
N ALA A 45 3.62 5.21 -23.54
CA ALA A 45 2.98 5.79 -24.73
C ALA A 45 1.76 4.96 -25.18
N ALA A 46 1.88 3.62 -25.18
CA ALA A 46 0.77 2.74 -25.49
C ALA A 46 -0.40 2.88 -24.49
N ARG A 47 -0.10 2.98 -23.18
CA ARG A 47 -1.12 3.23 -22.15
C ARG A 47 -1.82 4.58 -22.34
N TYR A 48 -1.06 5.63 -22.66
CA TYR A 48 -1.62 6.97 -22.88
C TYR A 48 -2.55 7.00 -24.09
N ARG A 49 -2.16 6.38 -25.22
CA ARG A 49 -3.03 6.23 -26.40
C ARG A 49 -4.33 5.50 -26.09
N ALA A 50 -4.30 4.54 -25.18
CA ALA A 50 -5.47 3.80 -24.73
C ALA A 50 -6.31 4.53 -23.66
N GLY A 51 -5.96 5.77 -23.28
CA GLY A 51 -6.66 6.52 -22.22
C GLY A 51 -6.55 5.88 -20.83
N LEU A 52 -5.56 5.00 -20.62
CA LEU A 52 -5.36 4.29 -19.35
C LEU A 52 -4.62 5.17 -18.33
N PRO A 53 -4.85 4.96 -17.02
CA PRO A 53 -4.18 5.71 -15.98
C PRO A 53 -2.65 5.54 -16.04
N LEU A 54 -1.92 6.66 -15.96
CA LEU A 54 -0.46 6.70 -15.93
C LEU A 54 0.12 6.48 -14.52
N THR A 55 -0.49 5.58 -13.77
CA THR A 55 -0.09 5.20 -12.41
C THR A 55 0.27 3.73 -12.37
N ASP A 56 1.34 3.40 -11.68
CA ASP A 56 1.64 1.99 -11.43
C ASP A 56 0.60 1.36 -10.51
N ARG A 57 0.34 0.08 -10.76
CA ARG A 57 -0.45 -0.73 -9.83
C ARG A 57 0.35 -0.89 -8.56
N SER A 58 -0.35 -0.91 -7.42
CA SER A 58 0.29 -1.23 -6.16
C SER A 58 1.00 -2.58 -6.27
N SER A 59 2.30 -2.62 -6.01
CA SER A 59 3.07 -3.86 -5.90
C SER A 59 2.70 -4.66 -4.64
N ARG A 60 1.81 -4.13 -3.79
CA ARG A 60 1.35 -4.82 -2.60
C ARG A 60 0.54 -6.05 -3.01
N PRO A 61 0.83 -7.23 -2.44
CA PRO A 61 0.09 -8.44 -2.77
C PRO A 61 -1.39 -8.25 -2.39
N ARG A 62 -2.29 -8.71 -3.26
CA ARG A 62 -3.74 -8.65 -3.02
C ARG A 62 -4.16 -9.55 -1.85
N THR A 63 -3.46 -10.66 -1.67
CA THR A 63 -3.71 -11.67 -0.64
C THR A 63 -2.40 -12.07 0.05
N SER A 64 -2.49 -12.48 1.30
CA SER A 64 -1.35 -13.04 2.04
C SER A 64 -1.71 -14.50 2.35
N PRO A 65 -0.99 -15.49 1.80
CA PRO A 65 -1.35 -16.90 1.94
C PRO A 65 -1.31 -17.36 3.41
N ASN A 66 -0.36 -16.83 4.18
CA ASN A 66 -0.20 -17.16 5.61
C ASN A 66 -1.06 -16.29 6.53
N ARG A 67 -2.13 -15.68 5.99
CA ARG A 67 -3.06 -14.88 6.79
C ARG A 67 -3.87 -15.81 7.69
N LEU A 68 -4.04 -15.41 8.97
CA LEU A 68 -4.89 -16.16 9.87
C LEU A 68 -6.33 -16.28 9.33
N PRO A 69 -6.99 -17.43 9.53
CA PRO A 69 -8.42 -17.54 9.32
C PRO A 69 -9.18 -16.47 10.13
N LYS A 70 -10.25 -15.91 9.56
CA LYS A 70 -11.08 -14.86 10.19
C LYS A 70 -11.50 -15.21 11.62
N LYS A 71 -11.81 -16.49 11.89
CA LYS A 71 -12.16 -16.99 13.23
C LYS A 71 -11.07 -16.70 14.28
N ARG A 72 -9.79 -16.87 13.93
CA ARG A 72 -8.66 -16.57 14.83
C ARG A 72 -8.42 -15.06 14.93
N GLU A 73 -8.64 -14.30 13.85
CA GLU A 73 -8.62 -12.83 13.91
C GLU A 73 -9.68 -12.31 14.89
N HIS A 74 -10.92 -12.82 14.83
CA HIS A 74 -11.99 -12.41 15.74
C HIS A 74 -11.72 -12.76 17.20
N ARG A 75 -11.00 -13.86 17.49
CA ARG A 75 -10.55 -14.16 18.86
C ARG A 75 -9.58 -13.09 19.39
N ILE A 76 -8.65 -12.62 18.56
CA ILE A 76 -7.77 -11.50 18.91
C ILE A 76 -8.59 -10.25 19.22
N LEU A 77 -9.55 -9.90 18.37
CA LEU A 77 -10.40 -8.72 18.56
C LEU A 77 -11.27 -8.84 19.81
N SER A 78 -11.83 -10.02 20.09
CA SER A 78 -12.67 -10.26 21.27
C SER A 78 -11.89 -10.08 22.57
N LEU A 79 -10.67 -10.60 22.64
CA LEU A 79 -9.79 -10.39 23.80
C LEU A 79 -9.38 -8.93 23.93
N ARG A 80 -9.09 -8.27 22.80
CA ARG A 80 -8.77 -6.85 22.77
C ARG A 80 -9.92 -6.00 23.30
N PHE A 81 -11.15 -6.25 22.85
CA PHE A 81 -12.31 -5.44 23.18
C PHE A 81 -12.82 -5.71 24.60
N ASN A 82 -13.08 -6.97 24.94
CA ASN A 82 -13.70 -7.31 26.23
C ASN A 82 -12.72 -7.18 27.40
N ARG A 83 -11.45 -7.55 27.19
CA ARG A 83 -10.46 -7.61 28.26
C ARG A 83 -9.42 -6.49 28.21
N ARG A 84 -9.43 -5.66 27.16
CA ARG A 84 -8.46 -4.58 26.95
C ARG A 84 -7.01 -5.06 26.98
N TRP A 85 -6.76 -6.28 26.51
CA TRP A 85 -5.42 -6.85 26.56
C TRP A 85 -4.49 -6.24 25.49
N GLY A 86 -3.24 -6.02 25.89
CA GLY A 86 -2.15 -5.65 24.99
C GLY A 86 -1.73 -6.80 24.08
N PRO A 87 -1.02 -6.50 22.97
CA PRO A 87 -0.63 -7.50 21.98
C PRO A 87 0.27 -8.60 22.54
N HIS A 88 1.07 -8.32 23.58
CA HIS A 88 1.92 -9.32 24.25
C HIS A 88 1.09 -10.36 25.01
N ARG A 89 0.09 -9.92 25.78
CA ARG A 89 -0.79 -10.82 26.55
C ARG A 89 -1.69 -11.66 25.64
N ILE A 90 -2.23 -11.07 24.58
CA ILE A 90 -3.02 -11.81 23.57
C ILE A 90 -2.15 -12.83 22.86
N SER A 91 -0.91 -12.46 22.50
CA SER A 91 0.05 -13.34 21.83
C SER A 91 0.34 -14.58 22.66
N TYR A 92 0.71 -14.39 23.92
CA TYR A 92 0.96 -15.49 24.86
C TYR A 92 -0.28 -16.38 25.03
N HIS A 93 -1.46 -15.78 25.25
CA HIS A 93 -2.67 -16.55 25.50
C HIS A 93 -3.17 -17.37 24.30
N LEU A 94 -2.98 -16.87 23.07
CA LEU A 94 -3.46 -17.54 21.86
C LEU A 94 -2.40 -18.36 21.11
N GLY A 95 -1.14 -18.33 21.56
CA GLY A 95 0.00 -18.93 20.86
C GLY A 95 0.23 -18.33 19.47
N ILE A 96 -0.08 -17.05 19.27
CA ILE A 96 0.06 -16.35 17.99
C ILE A 96 1.21 -15.35 18.11
N PRO A 97 2.14 -15.23 17.14
CA PRO A 97 3.22 -14.25 17.20
C PRO A 97 2.71 -12.82 17.43
N ARG A 98 3.36 -12.08 18.34
CA ARG A 98 3.00 -10.69 18.69
C ARG A 98 2.92 -9.76 17.48
N SER A 99 3.84 -9.92 16.52
CA SER A 99 3.83 -9.17 15.26
C SER A 99 2.56 -9.41 14.45
N THR A 100 2.04 -10.63 14.46
CA THR A 100 0.80 -11.00 13.78
C THR A 100 -0.43 -10.48 14.52
N VAL A 101 -0.45 -10.54 15.85
CA VAL A 101 -1.49 -9.89 16.67
C VAL A 101 -1.54 -8.39 16.36
N GLY A 102 -0.39 -7.71 16.36
CA GLY A 102 -0.31 -6.28 16.02
C GLY A 102 -0.83 -5.97 14.62
N ARG A 103 -0.46 -6.76 13.60
CA ARG A 103 -1.00 -6.60 12.23
C ARG A 103 -2.51 -6.79 12.16
N VAL A 104 -3.07 -7.74 12.92
CA VAL A 104 -4.53 -7.93 13.00
C VAL A 104 -5.18 -6.70 13.63
N LEU A 105 -4.70 -6.24 14.79
CA LEU A 105 -5.25 -5.04 15.45
C LEU A 105 -5.22 -3.80 14.54
N GLN A 106 -4.10 -3.56 13.87
CA GLN A 106 -3.95 -2.45 12.91
C GLN A 106 -4.93 -2.57 11.73
N ARG A 107 -5.10 -3.79 11.19
CA ARG A 107 -6.00 -4.03 10.06
C ARG A 107 -7.45 -3.72 10.38
N TYR A 108 -7.90 -4.03 11.60
CA TYR A 108 -9.23 -3.71 12.09
C TYR A 108 -9.31 -2.33 12.75
N ARG A 109 -8.25 -1.50 12.62
CA ARG A 109 -8.18 -0.13 13.16
C ARG A 109 -8.50 -0.05 14.66
N MET A 110 -8.11 -1.08 15.43
CA MET A 110 -8.30 -1.08 16.88
C MET A 110 -7.47 0.04 17.51
N PRO A 111 -8.05 0.86 18.41
CA PRO A 111 -7.31 1.95 19.02
C PRO A 111 -6.19 1.42 19.91
N ARG A 112 -5.14 2.24 20.11
CA ARG A 112 -4.09 1.96 21.11
C ARG A 112 -4.73 1.97 22.50
N LEU A 113 -4.22 1.16 23.43
CA LEU A 113 -4.80 1.15 24.79
C LEU A 113 -4.62 2.50 25.47
N ASP A 114 -3.50 3.15 25.18
CA ASP A 114 -3.16 4.47 25.73
C ASP A 114 -4.15 5.57 25.29
N HIS A 115 -4.99 5.32 24.27
CA HIS A 115 -6.02 6.25 23.80
C HIS A 115 -7.42 5.86 24.30
N ILE A 116 -7.51 4.90 25.22
CA ILE A 116 -8.77 4.37 25.74
C ILE A 116 -8.63 4.27 27.25
N ASP A 117 -9.63 4.76 27.97
CA ASP A 117 -9.74 4.49 29.39
C ASP A 117 -9.91 2.98 29.61
N GLN A 118 -9.01 2.40 30.38
CA GLN A 118 -9.01 0.96 30.64
C GLN A 118 -10.21 0.52 31.48
N ALA A 119 -10.78 1.43 32.29
CA ALA A 119 -11.96 1.14 33.11
C ALA A 119 -13.24 1.17 32.29
N THR A 120 -13.47 2.25 31.54
CA THR A 120 -14.73 2.45 30.80
C THR A 120 -14.70 1.92 29.37
N GLY A 121 -13.52 1.84 28.75
CA GLY A 121 -13.37 1.51 27.33
C GLY A 121 -13.68 2.68 26.39
N LEU A 122 -13.86 3.89 26.92
CA LEU A 122 -14.12 5.10 26.16
C LEU A 122 -12.82 5.76 25.69
N PRO A 123 -12.83 6.48 24.56
CA PRO A 123 -11.66 7.23 24.11
C PRO A 123 -11.27 8.33 25.11
N ILE A 124 -9.96 8.53 25.28
CA ILE A 124 -9.36 9.66 26.03
C ILE A 124 -8.77 10.64 25.03
#